data_AF-X8HU99-F1
#
_entry.id   AF-X8HU99-F1
#
_cell.length_a   1.000
_cell.length_b   1.000
_cell.length_c   1.000
_cell.angle_alpha   90.00
_cell.angle_beta   90.00
_cell.angle_gamma   90.00
#
_symmetry.space_group_name_H-M   'P 1'
#
loop_
_entity.id
_entity.type
_entity.pdbx_description
1 polymer ?
#
loop_
_entity_poly.entity_id
_entity_poly.type
_entity_poly.pdbx_seq_one_letter_code
_entity_poly.pdbx_strand_id
1 'polypeptide(L)'
;MNNFQLNSTKNNTKNQEEILQELKLNFLKKSSVKMANIFLDFDKKKGARMIDCAKVLLFKKFEQIEYRKLFKAFMCKILLCPFCMTRKSILIGNNLYKVLQFGADEKKLEYIHLTLALKNCKINELKDTIELMLKAFEKFRKRDIFQERRGGTIKGWFRNLEITFNQEDKTFHPHFHILLAVEKSYFFKETNPDKYLTQEVALQMWKECLGVDYLPTTDLRKVYYLDENGNKIINLRD
;
A
#
# COMPACT_ATOMS: atom_id res chain seq x y z
N MET A 1 30.62 12.86 16.02
CA MET A 1 31.13 11.63 15.36
C MET A 1 30.45 10.46 16.05
N ASN A 2 29.30 10.04 15.54
CA ASN A 2 28.51 8.99 16.18
C ASN A 2 28.88 7.64 15.57
N ASN A 3 29.61 6.86 16.36
CA ASN A 3 29.81 5.44 16.19
C ASN A 3 28.45 4.74 16.26
N PHE A 4 27.88 4.38 15.11
CA PHE A 4 26.91 3.29 15.06
C PHE A 4 27.69 1.97 15.03
N GLN A 5 27.82 1.35 16.21
CA GLN A 5 28.27 -0.03 16.32
C GLN A 5 27.23 -0.93 15.64
N LEU A 6 27.59 -1.49 14.49
CA LEU A 6 26.96 -2.67 13.92
C LEU A 6 27.34 -3.87 14.79
N ASN A 7 26.54 -4.14 15.83
CA ASN A 7 26.70 -5.37 16.60
C ASN A 7 26.15 -6.56 15.82
N SER A 8 27.06 -7.49 15.59
CA SER A 8 26.88 -8.75 14.91
C SER A 8 26.05 -9.72 15.75
N THR A 9 25.01 -10.30 15.13
CA THR A 9 24.57 -11.65 15.50
C THR A 9 24.20 -12.45 14.23
N LYS A 10 24.94 -13.55 14.07
CA LYS A 10 24.64 -14.80 13.34
C LYS A 10 24.65 -14.80 11.80
N ASN A 11 25.69 -15.43 11.24
CA ASN A 11 25.76 -15.90 9.85
C ASN A 11 24.61 -16.85 9.44
N ASN A 12 23.84 -17.41 10.39
CA ASN A 12 22.70 -18.29 10.09
C ASN A 12 21.44 -17.54 9.59
N THR A 13 21.16 -16.34 10.09
CA THR A 13 19.97 -15.56 9.66
C THR A 13 20.13 -15.00 8.25
N LYS A 14 21.35 -14.63 7.84
CA LYS A 14 21.63 -14.08 6.51
C LYS A 14 21.51 -15.10 5.39
N ASN A 15 22.03 -16.31 5.61
CA ASN A 15 21.90 -17.41 4.64
C ASN A 15 20.41 -17.79 4.50
N GLN A 16 19.66 -17.79 5.61
CA GLN A 16 18.21 -17.95 5.58
C GLN A 16 17.52 -16.82 4.79
N GLU A 17 17.85 -15.55 5.01
CA GLU A 17 17.30 -14.40 4.26
C GLU A 17 17.56 -14.49 2.75
N GLU A 18 18.75 -14.93 2.34
CA GLU A 18 19.08 -15.15 0.93
C GLU A 18 18.25 -16.30 0.33
N ILE A 19 18.17 -17.44 1.01
CA ILE A 19 17.31 -18.57 0.63
C ILE A 19 15.84 -18.12 0.53
N LEU A 20 15.34 -17.36 1.51
CA LEU A 20 13.99 -16.78 1.53
C LEU A 20 13.77 -15.83 0.33
N GLN A 21 14.77 -15.03 -0.02
CA GLN A 21 14.70 -14.11 -1.17
C GLN A 21 14.66 -14.87 -2.50
N GLU A 22 15.46 -15.92 -2.66
CA GLU A 22 15.43 -16.79 -3.85
C GLU A 22 14.14 -17.58 -3.98
N LEU A 23 13.68 -18.18 -2.89
CA LEU A 23 12.38 -18.87 -2.84
C LEU A 23 11.25 -17.92 -3.26
N LYS A 24 11.29 -16.67 -2.78
CA LYS A 24 10.33 -15.63 -3.17
C LYS A 24 10.42 -15.28 -4.66
N LEU A 25 11.63 -15.10 -5.20
CA LEU A 25 11.82 -14.81 -6.64
C LEU A 25 11.32 -15.98 -7.51
N ASN A 26 11.61 -17.21 -7.12
CA ASN A 26 11.13 -18.42 -7.79
C ASN A 26 9.61 -18.55 -7.73
N PHE A 27 9.00 -18.28 -6.58
CA PHE A 27 7.56 -18.23 -6.43
C PHE A 27 6.92 -17.19 -7.36
N LEU A 28 7.43 -15.96 -7.37
CA LEU A 28 6.93 -14.89 -8.24
C LEU A 28 7.10 -15.22 -9.72
N LYS A 29 8.18 -15.90 -10.09
CA LYS A 29 8.40 -16.40 -11.46
C LYS A 29 7.35 -17.45 -11.83
N LYS A 30 7.12 -18.46 -10.99
CA LYS A 30 6.08 -19.48 -11.21
C LYS A 30 4.69 -18.85 -11.36
N SER A 31 4.33 -17.91 -10.48
CA SER A 31 3.06 -17.16 -10.56
C SER A 31 2.96 -16.33 -11.85
N SER A 32 4.06 -15.76 -12.31
CA SER A 32 4.09 -15.01 -13.58
C SER A 32 3.93 -15.91 -14.80
N VAL A 33 4.46 -17.13 -14.78
CA VAL A 33 4.23 -18.10 -15.86
C VAL A 33 2.77 -18.57 -15.88
N LYS A 34 2.17 -18.83 -14.71
CA LYS A 34 0.73 -19.15 -14.61
C LYS A 34 -0.13 -18.05 -15.22
N MET A 35 0.12 -16.80 -14.85
CA MET A 35 -0.58 -15.65 -15.42
C MET A 35 -0.32 -15.52 -16.92
N ALA A 36 0.92 -15.73 -17.37
CA ALA A 36 1.29 -15.65 -18.77
C ALA A 36 0.52 -16.66 -19.63
N ASN A 37 0.30 -17.88 -19.15
CA ASN A 37 -0.47 -18.89 -19.86
C ASN A 37 -1.93 -18.44 -20.09
N ILE A 38 -2.57 -17.83 -19.08
CA ILE A 38 -3.91 -17.23 -19.24
C ILE A 38 -3.88 -16.13 -20.31
N PHE A 39 -2.83 -15.30 -20.31
CA PHE A 39 -2.67 -14.25 -21.33
C PHE A 39 -2.47 -14.80 -22.75
N LEU A 40 -1.91 -16.00 -22.92
CA LEU A 40 -1.73 -16.58 -24.26
C LEU A 40 -3.06 -16.84 -24.97
N ASP A 41 -4.15 -17.01 -24.21
CA ASP A 41 -5.49 -17.29 -24.76
C ASP A 41 -6.11 -16.06 -25.44
N PHE A 42 -5.79 -14.83 -24.99
CA PHE A 42 -6.41 -13.60 -25.50
C PHE A 42 -5.43 -12.49 -25.92
N ASP A 43 -4.17 -12.52 -25.48
CA ASP A 43 -3.11 -11.58 -25.87
C ASP A 43 -1.75 -12.29 -25.89
N LYS A 44 -1.53 -13.06 -26.96
CA LYS A 44 -0.31 -13.86 -27.19
C LYS A 44 0.98 -13.06 -27.04
N LYS A 45 1.00 -11.78 -27.49
CA LYS A 45 2.17 -10.90 -27.38
C LYS A 45 2.50 -10.59 -25.92
N LYS A 46 1.50 -10.25 -25.10
CA LYS A 46 1.71 -10.04 -23.66
C LYS A 46 2.04 -11.33 -22.93
N GLY A 47 1.40 -12.44 -23.28
CA GLY A 47 1.68 -13.77 -22.72
C GLY A 47 3.15 -14.16 -22.92
N ALA A 48 3.64 -14.15 -24.17
CA ALA A 48 5.04 -14.45 -24.48
C ALA A 48 6.02 -13.53 -23.74
N ARG A 49 5.75 -12.21 -23.71
CA ARG A 49 6.59 -11.25 -22.98
C ARG A 49 6.60 -11.51 -21.47
N MET A 50 5.48 -11.98 -20.89
CA MET A 50 5.38 -12.32 -19.48
C MET A 50 6.10 -13.64 -19.16
N ILE A 51 6.11 -14.61 -20.08
CA ILE A 51 6.94 -15.82 -19.98
C ILE A 51 8.43 -15.46 -19.88
N ASP A 52 8.91 -14.49 -20.65
CA ASP A 52 10.31 -14.05 -20.58
C ASP A 52 10.61 -13.08 -19.40
N CYS A 53 9.58 -12.64 -18.67
CA CYS A 53 9.77 -11.77 -17.52
C CYS A 53 10.63 -12.45 -16.45
N ALA A 54 11.65 -11.74 -15.96
CA ALA A 54 12.59 -12.20 -14.95
C ALA A 54 13.34 -13.50 -15.32
N LYS A 55 13.47 -13.80 -16.61
CA LYS A 55 14.27 -14.93 -17.10
C LYS A 55 15.76 -14.74 -16.86
N VAL A 56 16.22 -13.48 -16.90
CA VAL A 56 17.59 -13.09 -16.57
C VAL A 56 17.57 -12.15 -15.38
N LEU A 57 18.33 -12.51 -14.34
CA LEU A 57 18.55 -11.74 -13.13
C LEU A 57 20.06 -11.56 -12.95
N LEU A 58 20.51 -10.31 -12.79
CA LEU A 58 21.91 -10.00 -12.53
C LEU A 58 22.07 -9.66 -11.06
N PHE A 59 22.99 -10.33 -10.39
CA PHE A 59 23.32 -10.11 -8.99
C PHE A 59 24.70 -9.49 -8.87
N LYS A 60 24.86 -8.56 -7.93
CA LYS A 60 26.18 -8.13 -7.45
C LYS A 60 26.55 -9.00 -6.25
N LYS A 61 27.71 -9.63 -6.30
CA LYS A 61 28.26 -10.43 -5.19
C LYS A 61 29.15 -9.53 -4.34
N PHE A 62 28.98 -9.61 -3.02
CA PHE A 62 29.79 -8.94 -2.02
C PHE A 62 30.56 -10.03 -1.25
N GLU A 63 31.78 -10.29 -1.69
CA GLU A 63 32.58 -11.45 -1.24
C GLU A 63 32.88 -11.41 0.27
N GLN A 64 33.13 -10.22 0.80
CA GLN A 64 33.47 -9.99 2.21
C GLN A 64 32.37 -10.43 3.19
N ILE A 65 31.12 -10.47 2.73
CA ILE A 65 29.95 -10.74 3.55
C ILE A 65 29.08 -11.87 3.00
N GLU A 66 29.61 -12.65 2.03
CA GLU A 66 28.93 -13.76 1.34
C GLU A 66 27.48 -13.44 0.96
N TYR A 67 27.24 -12.24 0.47
CA TYR A 67 25.90 -11.75 0.16
C TYR A 67 25.81 -11.37 -1.30
N ARG A 68 24.70 -11.73 -1.96
CA ARG A 68 24.40 -11.23 -3.31
C ARG A 68 23.12 -10.41 -3.32
N LYS A 69 23.20 -9.24 -3.96
CA LYS A 69 22.07 -8.34 -4.12
C LYS A 69 21.60 -8.35 -5.56
N LEU A 70 20.29 -8.54 -5.77
CA LEU A 70 19.69 -8.39 -7.09
C LEU A 70 19.93 -6.96 -7.61
N PHE A 71 20.78 -6.84 -8.62
CA PHE A 71 21.19 -5.57 -9.21
C PHE A 71 20.29 -5.19 -10.38
N LYS A 72 19.95 -6.14 -11.25
CA LYS A 72 19.11 -5.90 -12.42
C LYS A 72 18.19 -7.08 -12.70
N ALA A 73 16.96 -6.79 -13.07
CA ALA A 73 15.98 -7.76 -13.52
C ALA A 73 15.38 -7.29 -14.85
N PHE A 74 15.33 -8.19 -15.84
CA PHE A 74 14.70 -7.91 -17.13
C PHE A 74 13.21 -8.22 -17.03
N MET A 75 12.37 -7.20 -17.06
CA MET A 75 10.96 -7.28 -16.66
C MET A 75 10.01 -6.88 -17.80
N CYS A 76 8.87 -7.57 -17.90
CA CYS A 76 7.84 -7.28 -18.91
C CYS A 76 7.01 -6.02 -18.64
N LYS A 77 6.99 -5.55 -17.37
CA LYS A 77 6.24 -4.38 -16.87
C LYS A 77 4.72 -4.43 -17.15
N ILE A 78 4.16 -5.62 -17.32
CA ILE A 78 2.71 -5.82 -17.54
C ILE A 78 1.99 -5.73 -16.19
N LEU A 79 0.86 -5.02 -16.15
CA LEU A 79 0.09 -4.73 -14.92
C LEU A 79 -0.38 -5.98 -14.17
N LEU A 80 -0.63 -7.10 -14.86
CA LEU A 80 -1.05 -8.35 -14.21
C LEU A 80 0.12 -9.30 -13.94
N CYS A 81 1.36 -8.96 -14.31
CA CYS A 81 2.51 -9.81 -14.03
C CYS A 81 2.85 -9.75 -12.52
N PRO A 82 2.71 -10.87 -11.77
CA PRO A 82 2.98 -10.90 -10.33
C PRO A 82 4.41 -10.44 -10.00
N PHE A 83 5.42 -10.87 -10.76
CA PHE A 83 6.80 -10.45 -10.52
C PHE A 83 6.98 -8.93 -10.66
N CYS A 84 6.42 -8.34 -11.72
CA CYS A 84 6.52 -6.90 -11.94
C CYS A 84 5.75 -6.11 -10.89
N MET A 85 4.55 -6.56 -10.54
CA MET A 85 3.70 -5.85 -9.57
C MET A 85 4.22 -5.95 -8.15
N THR A 86 4.78 -7.09 -7.72
CA THR A 86 5.45 -7.18 -6.42
C THR A 86 6.63 -6.23 -6.35
N ARG A 87 7.45 -6.15 -7.41
CA ARG A 87 8.59 -5.20 -7.45
C ARG A 87 8.13 -3.74 -7.45
N LYS A 88 7.08 -3.42 -8.20
CA LYS A 88 6.46 -2.09 -8.19
C LYS A 88 5.91 -1.75 -6.79
N SER A 89 5.26 -2.70 -6.12
CA SER A 89 4.74 -2.53 -4.76
C SER A 89 5.85 -2.24 -3.76
N ILE A 90 6.98 -2.96 -3.82
CA ILE A 90 8.15 -2.72 -2.95
C ILE A 90 8.71 -1.32 -3.20
N LEU A 91 8.86 -0.91 -4.46
CA LEU A 91 9.34 0.43 -4.80
C LEU A 91 8.41 1.53 -4.26
N ILE A 92 7.10 1.39 -4.47
CA ILE A 92 6.09 2.35 -3.98
C ILE A 92 6.13 2.40 -2.45
N GLY A 93 6.16 1.24 -1.78
CA GLY A 93 6.26 1.16 -0.31
C GLY A 93 7.49 1.87 0.23
N ASN A 94 8.66 1.67 -0.36
CA ASN A 94 9.89 2.33 0.05
C ASN A 94 9.85 3.85 -0.16
N ASN A 95 9.28 4.32 -1.28
CA ASN A 95 9.14 5.74 -1.55
C ASN A 95 8.14 6.38 -0.59
N LEU A 96 7.00 5.72 -0.36
CA LEU A 96 5.98 6.15 0.59
C LEU A 96 6.58 6.25 2.00
N TYR A 97 7.30 5.22 2.46
CA TYR A 97 7.97 5.23 3.75
C TYR A 97 8.87 6.47 3.92
N LYS A 98 9.70 6.80 2.93
CA LYS A 98 10.58 7.99 3.00
C LYS A 98 9.79 9.29 3.14
N VAL A 99 8.69 9.43 2.39
CA VAL A 99 7.82 10.61 2.47
C VAL A 99 7.15 10.70 3.84
N LEU A 100 6.64 9.57 4.36
CA LEU A 100 6.01 9.51 5.67
C LEU A 100 7.02 9.82 6.80
N GLN A 101 8.22 9.26 6.71
CA GLN A 101 9.31 9.50 7.65
C GLN A 101 9.68 10.99 7.69
N PHE A 102 9.91 11.60 6.51
CA PHE A 102 10.17 13.03 6.42
C PHE A 102 9.03 13.88 7.02
N GLY A 103 7.77 13.54 6.71
CA GLY A 103 6.62 14.26 7.27
C GLY A 103 6.54 14.14 8.79
N ALA A 104 6.90 13.00 9.38
CA ALA A 104 6.93 12.83 10.82
C ALA A 104 8.10 13.56 11.49
N ASP A 105 9.30 13.45 10.91
CA ASP A 105 10.52 13.98 11.52
C ASP A 105 10.59 15.51 11.37
N GLU A 106 10.36 16.03 10.16
CA GLU A 106 10.55 17.45 9.83
C GLU A 106 9.29 18.28 10.00
N LYS A 107 8.12 17.71 9.68
CA LYS A 107 6.83 18.41 9.75
C LYS A 107 6.01 18.03 10.97
N LYS A 108 6.50 17.11 11.82
CA LYS A 108 5.82 16.61 13.02
C LYS A 108 4.40 16.12 12.72
N LEU A 109 4.17 15.61 11.52
CA LEU A 109 2.89 15.04 11.10
C LEU A 109 2.68 13.67 11.74
N GLU A 110 1.42 13.33 11.92
CA GLU A 110 0.97 12.01 12.30
C GLU A 110 0.03 11.44 11.24
N TYR A 111 -0.16 10.12 11.24
CA TYR A 111 -0.86 9.43 10.16
C TYR A 111 -2.07 8.65 10.65
N ILE A 112 -3.10 8.64 9.81
CA ILE A 112 -4.33 7.87 10.00
C ILE A 112 -4.49 6.95 8.80
N HIS A 113 -4.77 5.68 9.04
CA HIS A 113 -5.17 4.75 8.02
C HIS A 113 -6.70 4.72 7.96
N LEU A 114 -7.22 5.06 6.78
CA LEU A 114 -8.63 5.06 6.45
C LEU A 114 -8.88 4.02 5.36
N THR A 115 -9.78 3.08 5.63
CA THR A 115 -10.30 2.17 4.62
C THR A 115 -11.67 2.66 4.18
N LEU A 116 -11.90 2.80 2.86
CA LEU A 116 -13.21 3.14 2.27
C LEU A 116 -13.62 2.03 1.31
N ALA A 117 -14.72 1.34 1.60
CA ALA A 117 -15.23 0.24 0.80
C ALA A 117 -16.72 0.43 0.49
N LEU A 118 -17.27 -0.44 -0.36
CA LEU A 118 -18.70 -0.54 -0.60
C LEU A 118 -19.14 -2.01 -0.54
N LYS A 119 -20.43 -2.27 -0.79
CA LYS A 119 -20.92 -3.64 -0.96
C LYS A 119 -20.16 -4.35 -2.07
N ASN A 120 -20.03 -5.66 -1.93
CA ASN A 120 -19.41 -6.48 -2.97
C ASN A 120 -20.19 -6.35 -4.29
N CYS A 121 -19.49 -6.49 -5.41
CA CYS A 121 -20.05 -6.42 -6.75
C CYS A 121 -19.72 -7.69 -7.54
N LYS A 122 -20.51 -7.98 -8.57
CA LYS A 122 -20.21 -9.08 -9.50
C LYS A 122 -19.14 -8.66 -10.51
N ILE A 123 -18.53 -9.62 -11.20
CA ILE A 123 -17.45 -9.35 -12.18
C ILE A 123 -17.89 -8.40 -13.31
N ASN A 124 -19.13 -8.52 -13.77
CA ASN A 124 -19.70 -7.68 -14.83
C ASN A 124 -19.93 -6.23 -14.39
N GLU A 125 -20.07 -5.99 -13.08
CA GLU A 125 -20.29 -4.67 -12.48
C GLU A 125 -18.98 -4.05 -11.95
N LEU A 126 -17.90 -4.84 -11.87
CA LEU A 126 -16.65 -4.44 -11.23
C LEU A 126 -16.05 -3.18 -11.83
N LYS A 127 -16.07 -3.07 -13.17
CA LYS A 127 -15.54 -1.89 -13.86
C LYS A 127 -16.30 -0.63 -13.45
N ASP A 128 -17.63 -0.67 -13.55
CA ASP A 128 -18.49 0.46 -13.23
C ASP A 128 -18.42 0.82 -11.75
N THR A 129 -18.28 -0.19 -10.89
CA THR A 129 -18.06 -0.02 -9.45
C THR A 129 -16.76 0.73 -9.16
N ILE A 130 -15.66 0.36 -9.83
CA ILE A 130 -14.37 1.05 -9.68
C ILE A 130 -14.47 2.50 -10.18
N GLU A 131 -15.12 2.72 -11.32
CA GLU A 131 -15.34 4.07 -11.85
C GLU A 131 -16.16 4.94 -10.90
N LEU A 132 -17.23 4.37 -10.31
CA LEU A 132 -18.03 5.02 -9.27
C LEU A 132 -17.16 5.37 -8.06
N MET A 133 -16.37 4.43 -7.55
CA MET A 133 -15.47 4.67 -6.41
C MET A 133 -14.45 5.77 -6.70
N LEU A 134 -13.85 5.78 -7.90
CA LEU A 134 -12.90 6.81 -8.29
C LEU A 134 -13.57 8.19 -8.31
N LYS A 135 -14.75 8.31 -8.92
CA LYS A 135 -15.55 9.55 -8.93
C LYS A 135 -15.97 9.98 -7.52
N ALA A 136 -16.38 9.04 -6.68
CA ALA A 136 -16.75 9.29 -5.29
C ALA A 136 -15.55 9.79 -4.49
N PHE A 137 -14.36 9.22 -4.69
CA PHE A 137 -13.15 9.69 -4.03
C PHE A 137 -12.76 11.11 -4.48
N GLU A 138 -12.97 11.45 -5.76
CA GLU A 138 -12.77 12.83 -6.25
C GLU A 138 -13.70 13.84 -5.56
N LYS A 139 -14.91 13.44 -5.19
CA LYS A 139 -15.80 14.25 -4.33
C LYS A 139 -15.31 14.27 -2.89
N PHE A 140 -14.86 13.14 -2.36
CA PHE A 140 -14.38 12.99 -0.99
C PHE A 140 -13.18 13.92 -0.71
N ARG A 141 -12.17 13.94 -1.59
CA ARG A 141 -11.01 14.83 -1.45
C ARG A 141 -11.31 16.33 -1.64
N LYS A 142 -12.53 16.68 -2.08
CA LYS A 142 -13.00 18.08 -2.20
C LYS A 142 -13.74 18.56 -0.95
N ARG A 143 -14.02 17.69 0.02
CA ARG A 143 -14.61 18.05 1.32
C ARG A 143 -13.68 18.96 2.12
N ASP A 144 -14.25 19.77 3.00
CA ASP A 144 -13.54 20.86 3.70
C ASP A 144 -12.36 20.37 4.54
N ILE A 145 -12.45 19.17 5.11
CA ILE A 145 -11.34 18.55 5.87
C ILE A 145 -10.06 18.35 5.03
N PHE A 146 -10.18 18.27 3.70
CA PHE A 146 -9.05 18.17 2.75
C PHE A 146 -8.63 19.52 2.16
N GLN A 147 -9.38 20.59 2.42
CA GLN A 147 -9.17 21.89 1.81
C GLN A 147 -8.47 22.82 2.81
N GLU A 148 -7.16 23.00 2.66
CA GLU A 148 -6.35 23.87 3.54
C GLU A 148 -6.92 25.30 3.61
N ARG A 149 -7.34 25.87 2.47
CA ARG A 149 -7.99 27.19 2.39
C ARG A 149 -9.29 27.31 3.21
N ARG A 150 -9.89 26.19 3.63
CA ARG A 150 -11.09 26.12 4.48
C ARG A 150 -10.75 25.68 5.90
N GLY A 151 -9.47 25.69 6.28
CA GLY A 151 -8.99 25.24 7.58
C GLY A 151 -9.05 23.73 7.77
N GLY A 152 -8.97 22.96 6.68
CA GLY A 152 -8.97 21.50 6.68
C GLY A 152 -7.79 20.90 7.47
N THR A 153 -8.05 19.77 8.13
CA THR A 153 -7.09 19.08 9.01
C THR A 153 -6.16 18.13 8.27
N ILE A 154 -6.57 17.63 7.10
CA ILE A 154 -5.75 16.72 6.30
C ILE A 154 -4.74 17.53 5.48
N LYS A 155 -3.46 17.35 5.75
CA LYS A 155 -2.33 18.04 5.09
C LYS A 155 -1.84 17.34 3.83
N GLY A 156 -2.14 16.06 3.71
CA GLY A 156 -1.74 15.24 2.57
C GLY A 156 -2.35 13.85 2.66
N TRP A 157 -2.34 13.13 1.56
CA TRP A 157 -2.85 11.77 1.53
C TRP A 157 -2.18 10.91 0.47
N PHE A 158 -2.18 9.60 0.70
CA PHE A 158 -1.83 8.56 -0.25
C PHE A 158 -3.00 7.57 -0.33
N ARG A 159 -3.35 7.09 -1.53
CA ARG A 159 -4.42 6.11 -1.72
C ARG A 159 -3.96 4.97 -2.62
N ASN A 160 -4.32 3.74 -2.24
CA ASN A 160 -4.26 2.56 -3.09
C ASN A 160 -5.66 1.94 -3.23
N LEU A 161 -5.98 1.40 -4.42
CA LEU A 161 -7.17 0.59 -4.64
C LEU A 161 -6.78 -0.88 -4.53
N GLU A 162 -7.47 -1.61 -3.68
CA GLU A 162 -7.38 -3.05 -3.55
C GLU A 162 -8.71 -3.70 -3.93
N ILE A 163 -8.64 -4.87 -4.55
CA ILE A 163 -9.81 -5.66 -4.92
C ILE A 163 -9.56 -7.06 -4.42
N THR A 164 -10.32 -7.47 -3.40
CA THR A 164 -10.31 -8.85 -2.91
C THR A 164 -11.46 -9.63 -3.55
N PHE A 165 -11.33 -10.95 -3.56
CA PHE A 165 -12.33 -11.85 -4.16
C PHE A 165 -12.91 -12.76 -3.08
N ASN A 166 -14.23 -12.70 -2.89
CA ASN A 166 -14.96 -13.61 -2.04
C ASN A 166 -15.22 -14.91 -2.83
N GLN A 167 -14.65 -16.02 -2.34
CA GLN A 167 -14.75 -17.33 -2.98
C GLN A 167 -16.12 -17.99 -2.83
N GLU A 168 -16.87 -17.68 -1.77
CA GLU A 168 -18.19 -18.28 -1.49
C GLU A 168 -19.23 -17.69 -2.44
N ASP A 169 -19.34 -16.36 -2.44
CA ASP A 169 -20.36 -15.65 -3.23
C ASP A 169 -19.92 -15.34 -4.67
N LYS A 170 -18.66 -15.64 -5.01
CA LYS A 170 -18.02 -15.28 -6.29
C LYS A 170 -18.15 -13.79 -6.61
N THR A 171 -17.97 -12.95 -5.59
CA THR A 171 -18.06 -11.49 -5.69
C THR A 171 -16.72 -10.82 -5.43
N PHE A 172 -16.59 -9.57 -5.85
CA PHE A 172 -15.41 -8.75 -5.66
C PHE A 172 -15.68 -7.68 -4.61
N HIS A 173 -14.68 -7.37 -3.79
CA HIS A 173 -14.74 -6.34 -2.76
C HIS A 173 -13.69 -5.25 -3.01
N PRO A 174 -14.01 -4.26 -3.86
CA PRO A 174 -13.16 -3.10 -4.08
C PRO A 174 -13.14 -2.19 -2.84
N HIS A 175 -11.95 -1.81 -2.40
CA HIS A 175 -11.77 -0.92 -1.26
C HIS A 175 -10.51 -0.06 -1.43
N PHE A 176 -10.55 1.16 -0.91
CA PHE A 176 -9.41 2.03 -0.85
C PHE A 176 -8.71 1.90 0.50
N HIS A 177 -7.39 1.75 0.45
CA HIS A 177 -6.50 2.00 1.57
C HIS A 177 -5.93 3.41 1.44
N ILE A 178 -6.20 4.26 2.43
CA ILE A 178 -5.81 5.66 2.42
C ILE A 178 -4.96 5.95 3.66
N LEU A 179 -3.80 6.57 3.45
CA LEU A 179 -3.04 7.21 4.52
C LEU A 179 -3.34 8.70 4.47
N LEU A 180 -3.78 9.26 5.60
CA LEU A 180 -4.04 10.68 5.78
C LEU A 180 -2.96 11.25 6.70
N ALA A 181 -2.34 12.36 6.30
CA ALA A 181 -1.40 13.10 7.11
C ALA A 181 -2.11 14.24 7.84
N VAL A 182 -1.91 14.35 9.14
CA VAL A 182 -2.51 15.35 10.02
C VAL A 182 -1.46 15.98 10.94
N GLU A 183 -1.71 17.19 11.41
CA GLU A 183 -0.92 17.76 12.51
C GLU A 183 -1.23 17.04 13.83
N LYS A 184 -0.31 17.03 14.79
CA LYS A 184 -0.53 16.43 16.12
C LYS A 184 -1.77 16.99 16.81
N SER A 185 -2.04 18.28 16.60
CA SER A 185 -3.19 19.02 17.12
C SER A 185 -4.53 18.38 16.78
N TYR A 186 -4.58 17.62 15.68
CA TYR A 186 -5.76 16.86 15.25
C TYR A 186 -6.28 15.92 16.35
N PHE A 187 -5.41 15.31 17.16
CA PHE A 187 -5.84 14.33 18.15
C PHE A 187 -6.32 14.94 19.48
N PHE A 188 -6.21 16.25 19.67
CA PHE A 188 -6.71 16.96 20.87
C PHE A 188 -8.16 17.39 20.67
N LYS A 189 -9.07 16.42 20.85
CA LYS A 189 -10.52 16.57 20.62
C LYS A 189 -11.14 17.75 21.35
N GLU A 190 -10.68 18.10 22.55
CA GLU A 190 -11.22 19.23 23.31
C GLU A 190 -10.99 20.58 22.61
N THR A 191 -9.99 20.67 21.74
CA THR A 191 -9.59 21.90 21.04
C THR A 191 -10.01 21.95 19.58
N ASN A 192 -10.53 20.85 19.00
CA ASN A 192 -10.94 20.75 17.60
C ASN A 192 -12.13 19.79 17.36
N PRO A 193 -13.26 19.93 18.08
CA PRO A 193 -14.38 18.98 17.97
C PRO A 193 -14.96 18.92 16.54
N ASP A 194 -15.09 20.06 15.86
CA ASP A 194 -15.71 20.14 14.53
C ASP A 194 -14.81 19.65 13.38
N LYS A 195 -13.53 19.39 13.65
CA LYS A 195 -12.53 19.08 12.62
C LYS A 195 -11.90 17.69 12.76
N TYR A 196 -12.29 16.96 13.81
CA TYR A 196 -11.87 15.58 14.04
C TYR A 196 -12.72 14.63 13.20
N LEU A 197 -12.08 13.87 12.30
CA LEU A 197 -12.74 12.84 11.50
C LEU A 197 -12.93 11.58 12.36
N THR A 198 -14.15 11.38 12.86
CA THR A 198 -14.56 10.10 13.45
C THR A 198 -14.88 9.08 12.36
N GLN A 199 -15.00 7.80 12.73
CA GLN A 199 -15.39 6.76 11.79
C GLN A 199 -16.82 6.99 11.26
N GLU A 200 -17.75 7.44 12.11
CA GLU A 200 -19.13 7.74 11.73
C GLU A 200 -19.21 8.90 10.73
N VAL A 201 -18.41 9.95 10.95
CA VAL A 201 -18.32 11.08 10.03
C VAL A 201 -17.72 10.64 8.69
N ALA A 202 -16.64 9.84 8.71
CA ALA A 202 -16.03 9.30 7.49
C ALA A 202 -17.00 8.40 6.71
N LEU A 203 -17.76 7.55 7.41
CA LEU A 203 -18.78 6.68 6.86
C LEU A 203 -19.87 7.49 6.14
N GLN A 204 -20.39 8.51 6.80
CA GLN A 204 -21.45 9.35 6.26
C GLN A 204 -20.96 10.18 5.05
N MET A 205 -19.78 10.78 5.15
CA MET A 205 -19.14 11.47 4.02
C MET A 205 -18.95 10.53 2.83
N TRP A 206 -18.53 9.28 3.07
CA TRP A 206 -18.31 8.30 2.02
C TRP A 206 -19.61 7.86 1.37
N LYS A 207 -20.66 7.60 2.14
CA LYS A 207 -22.02 7.33 1.65
C LYS A 207 -22.50 8.43 0.70
N GLU A 208 -22.40 9.69 1.12
CA GLU A 208 -22.80 10.85 0.32
C GLU A 208 -21.99 10.99 -0.97
N CYS A 209 -20.68 10.76 -0.91
CA CYS A 209 -19.80 10.82 -2.07
C CYS A 209 -20.12 9.71 -3.09
N LEU A 210 -20.41 8.50 -2.60
CA LEU A 210 -20.89 7.38 -3.41
C LEU A 210 -22.29 7.65 -4.00
N GLY A 211 -23.15 8.37 -3.27
CA GLY A 211 -24.53 8.60 -3.69
C GLY A 211 -25.41 7.36 -3.55
N VAL A 212 -25.15 6.55 -2.52
CA VAL A 212 -25.89 5.31 -2.25
C VAL A 212 -26.86 5.49 -1.07
N ASP A 213 -27.93 4.70 -1.06
CA ASP A 213 -28.99 4.73 -0.04
C ASP A 213 -28.64 3.93 1.23
N TYR A 214 -27.72 2.98 1.13
CA TYR A 214 -27.22 2.16 2.25
C TYR A 214 -25.97 2.74 2.93
N LEU A 215 -25.63 2.23 4.12
CA LEU A 215 -24.35 2.53 4.79
C LEU A 215 -23.23 1.65 4.20
N PRO A 216 -22.19 2.24 3.58
CA PRO A 216 -21.03 1.49 3.09
C PRO A 216 -20.13 1.03 4.26
N THR A 217 -18.91 0.58 3.97
CA THR A 217 -17.97 0.15 5.00
C THR A 217 -16.80 1.11 5.08
N THR A 218 -16.46 1.53 6.29
CA THR A 218 -15.29 2.37 6.57
C THR A 218 -14.60 1.90 7.86
N ASP A 219 -13.28 1.95 7.89
CA ASP A 219 -12.48 1.67 9.08
C ASP A 219 -11.43 2.78 9.22
N LEU A 220 -11.34 3.40 10.39
CA LEU A 220 -10.43 4.53 10.64
C LEU A 220 -9.55 4.23 11.86
N ARG A 221 -8.24 4.21 11.66
CA ARG A 221 -7.27 3.85 12.71
C ARG A 221 -6.09 4.80 12.70
N LYS A 222 -5.64 5.22 13.89
CA LYS A 222 -4.35 5.91 14.04
C LYS A 222 -3.23 4.94 13.68
N VAL A 223 -2.25 5.42 12.90
CA VAL A 223 -1.03 4.68 12.61
C VAL A 223 -0.04 4.90 13.74
N TYR A 224 0.55 3.81 14.23
CA TYR A 224 1.59 3.84 15.25
C TYR A 224 2.90 3.34 14.65
N TYR A 225 4.01 3.91 15.08
CA TYR A 225 5.32 3.30 14.88
C TYR A 225 5.40 2.07 15.75
N LEU A 226 5.98 1.00 15.21
CA LEU A 226 6.22 -0.23 15.95
C LEU A 226 7.73 -0.43 16.13
N ASP A 227 8.15 -0.96 17.27
CA ASP A 227 9.51 -1.42 17.48
C ASP A 227 9.77 -2.72 16.70
N GLU A 228 11.00 -3.23 16.77
CA GLU A 228 11.40 -4.49 16.12
C GLU A 228 10.60 -5.71 16.60
N ASN A 229 9.94 -5.62 17.77
CA ASN A 229 9.10 -6.65 18.37
C ASN A 229 7.60 -6.44 18.06
N GLY A 230 7.24 -5.41 17.30
CA GLY A 230 5.85 -5.10 16.95
C GLY A 230 5.08 -4.31 18.03
N ASN A 231 5.74 -3.83 19.08
CA ASN A 231 5.10 -3.01 20.12
C ASN A 231 5.00 -1.56 19.66
N LYS A 232 3.92 -0.88 20.05
CA LYS A 232 3.74 0.55 19.76
C LYS A 232 4.85 1.37 20.40
N ILE A 233 5.56 2.15 19.61
CA ILE A 233 6.49 3.16 20.09
C ILE A 233 5.65 4.38 20.48
N ILE A 234 5.54 4.60 21.80
CA ILE A 234 4.68 5.65 22.37
C ILE A 234 5.42 7.00 22.39
N ASN A 235 6.75 7.01 22.30
CA ASN A 235 7.58 8.22 22.23
C ASN A 235 8.70 8.07 21.19
N LEU A 236 8.67 8.90 20.14
CA LEU A 236 9.82 9.13 19.21
C LEU A 236 10.81 10.15 19.81
N ARG A 237 11.10 10.03 21.10
CA ARG A 237 12.10 10.85 21.79
C ARG A 237 13.06 9.88 22.47
N ASP A 238 14.14 9.59 21.76
CA ASP A 238 15.51 9.83 22.21
C ASP A 238 16.37 10.15 20.98
#